data_AF-A0A378LQJ0-F1
#
_entry.id   AF-A0A378LQJ0-F1
#
_cell.length_a   1.000
_cell.length_b   1.000
_cell.length_c   1.000
_cell.angle_alpha   90.00
_cell.angle_beta   90.00
_cell.angle_gamma   90.00
#
_symmetry.space_group_name_H-M   'P 1'
#
loop_
_entity.id
_entity.type
_entity.pdbx_description
1 polymer ?
#
loop_
_entity_poly.entity_id
_entity_poly.type
_entity_poly.pdbx_seq_one_letter_code
_entity_poly.pdbx_strand_id
1 'polypeptide(L)'
;MLVQRILDFIKTLEQESKLIPCDARLYVCLVERFSKRKPADELTANDLHFLLACYKSRWDSIFDKEDDYTRHTSTINQHWIDLARELAPSAKINYLKILIPTLTNETDLNDFSSLTETVNLFNFFLGEGGKTLYRKLSFCKHLESRQFELSTYRADGRLSIVTVDELTRLKLCKHTQREVSIDSERFINFWDLLRKKVFVNLGTNGRMPIALLPHLLEIVENYYDFKSKGVNFAFFKKDIKNFFNRMKVFAVADINFLYGTKIEYKEDEQYLMDLFIAMNTANDYKDLEYEMKVLSKWMYQFNSELKAKGEELNPLYADLEKNIKEESPFIKTNDFVNCCKLIVSLFTIQFEFSFFFTRQTHSFWDIKNNVFPEALSIFTVLLPAIVANKPKVLEHAYKDIIQDIVIPARNDKSWYTWLTRNHSVCNWLKLVQNCRFDELDVYWYEPELLLNALLLFNTQNPYLKIRINHFLDNIIQTYAQNQNELMKQLRVNILFTEFLEGLNENHRKNLFRVISLCNIDQAKSNFLNNCTKHINQRISDLCQSKENTAPNFFASVAKKERTNTFTLPHDAETVEAIILCFKNQLSGLRIEPQKAEIISDYLFSLGQPILTAEQKEQAKNSSRPTLDYIGQYT
;
A
#
# COMPACT_ATOMS: atom_id res chain seq x y z
N MET A 1 11.69 35.92 -42.24
CA MET A 1 12.41 34.68 -42.61
C MET A 1 13.02 34.09 -41.35
N LEU A 2 13.02 32.75 -41.20
CA LEU A 2 13.36 32.11 -39.93
C LEU A 2 14.83 32.29 -39.50
N VAL A 3 15.77 32.34 -40.44
CA VAL A 3 17.19 32.59 -40.11
C VAL A 3 17.37 33.96 -39.46
N GLN A 4 16.74 35.02 -39.98
CA GLN A 4 16.74 36.32 -39.31
C GLN A 4 16.21 36.24 -37.87
N ARG A 5 15.14 35.47 -37.63
CA ARG A 5 14.54 35.34 -36.29
C ARG A 5 15.45 34.60 -35.31
N ILE A 6 16.22 33.63 -35.80
CA ILE A 6 17.27 32.98 -35.00
C ILE A 6 18.42 33.95 -34.70
N LEU A 7 18.85 34.77 -35.66
CA LEU A 7 19.88 35.79 -35.45
C LEU A 7 19.41 36.85 -34.44
N ASP A 8 18.15 37.29 -34.51
CA ASP A 8 17.53 38.19 -33.54
C ASP A 8 17.53 37.55 -32.14
N PHE A 9 17.13 36.29 -32.04
CA PHE A 9 17.12 35.53 -30.79
C PHE A 9 18.53 35.41 -30.17
N ILE A 10 19.55 35.13 -30.99
CA ILE A 10 20.95 35.09 -30.54
C ILE A 10 21.36 36.44 -29.94
N LYS A 11 21.02 37.55 -30.62
CA LYS A 11 21.31 38.90 -30.13
C LYS A 11 20.58 39.20 -28.82
N THR A 12 19.35 38.74 -28.67
CA THR A 12 18.61 38.85 -27.41
C THR A 12 19.29 38.11 -26.27
N LEU A 13 19.76 36.88 -26.50
CA LEU A 13 20.51 36.13 -25.49
C LEU A 13 21.84 36.80 -25.14
N GLU A 14 22.54 37.38 -26.11
CA GLU A 14 23.79 38.13 -25.89
C GLU A 14 23.59 39.37 -25.00
N GLN A 15 22.45 40.05 -25.14
CA GLN A 15 22.11 41.24 -24.37
C GLN A 15 21.65 40.93 -22.94
N GLU A 16 21.35 39.67 -22.63
CA GLU A 16 20.83 39.28 -21.33
C GLU A 16 21.94 39.14 -20.29
N SER A 17 21.84 39.93 -19.22
CA SER A 17 22.90 40.07 -18.22
C SER A 17 23.13 38.81 -17.37
N LYS A 18 22.13 37.92 -17.28
CA LYS A 18 22.18 36.70 -16.46
C LYS A 18 21.51 35.54 -17.18
N LEU A 19 22.26 34.88 -18.06
CA LEU A 19 21.87 33.57 -18.59
C LEU A 19 22.15 32.47 -17.57
N ILE A 20 21.23 31.52 -17.45
CA ILE A 20 21.49 30.28 -16.73
C ILE A 20 22.55 29.44 -17.47
N PRO A 21 23.29 28.54 -16.79
CA PRO A 21 24.42 27.83 -17.41
C PRO A 21 24.08 27.06 -18.69
N CYS A 22 22.87 26.49 -18.80
CA CYS A 22 22.46 25.81 -20.02
C CYS A 22 22.17 26.79 -21.18
N ASP A 23 21.57 27.94 -20.90
CA ASP A 23 21.26 28.94 -21.92
C ASP A 23 22.53 29.62 -22.44
N ALA A 24 23.51 29.88 -21.57
CA ALA A 24 24.83 30.36 -21.99
C ALA A 24 25.54 29.36 -22.94
N ARG A 25 25.50 28.06 -22.62
CA ARG A 25 26.06 27.01 -23.49
C ARG A 25 25.33 26.94 -24.83
N LEU A 26 23.99 26.97 -24.81
CA LEU A 26 23.18 26.91 -26.03
C LEU A 26 23.36 28.14 -26.91
N TYR A 27 23.53 29.33 -26.31
CA TYR A 27 23.90 30.56 -27.02
C TYR A 27 25.17 30.37 -27.85
N VAL A 28 26.25 29.84 -27.26
CA VAL A 28 27.51 29.57 -27.98
C VAL A 28 27.27 28.63 -29.17
N CYS A 29 26.54 27.53 -28.96
CA CYS A 29 26.22 26.59 -30.03
C CYS A 29 25.41 27.25 -31.16
N LEU A 30 24.45 28.11 -30.83
CA LEU A 30 23.64 28.85 -31.81
C LEU A 30 24.48 29.84 -32.60
N VAL A 31 25.38 30.58 -31.94
CA VAL A 31 26.33 31.51 -32.60
C VAL A 31 27.22 30.77 -33.58
N GLU A 32 27.86 29.68 -33.15
CA GLU A 32 28.74 28.88 -34.01
C GLU A 32 28.03 28.38 -35.27
N ARG A 33 26.75 27.98 -35.14
CA ARG A 33 25.96 27.44 -36.23
C ARG A 33 25.41 28.50 -37.19
N PHE A 34 24.90 29.62 -36.67
CA PHE A 34 24.10 30.56 -37.44
C PHE A 34 24.75 31.92 -37.71
N SER A 35 25.78 32.34 -36.97
CA SER A 35 26.36 33.71 -37.09
C SER A 35 26.88 34.07 -38.49
N LYS A 36 27.29 33.08 -39.29
CA LYS A 36 27.80 33.28 -40.65
C LYS A 36 26.72 33.18 -41.74
N ARG A 37 25.49 32.85 -41.37
CA ARG A 37 24.34 32.70 -42.29
C ARG A 37 23.79 34.07 -42.67
N LYS A 38 23.25 34.19 -43.87
CA LYS A 38 22.56 35.42 -44.28
C LYS A 38 21.11 35.39 -43.78
N PRO A 39 20.53 36.52 -43.38
CA PRO A 39 19.12 36.65 -42.98
C PRO A 39 18.09 36.01 -43.92
N ALA A 40 18.39 36.04 -45.22
CA ALA A 40 17.52 35.55 -46.28
C ALA A 40 17.68 34.04 -46.57
N ASP A 41 18.60 33.35 -45.90
CA ASP A 41 18.78 31.92 -46.10
C ASP A 41 17.57 31.11 -45.59
N GLU A 42 17.27 30.00 -46.24
CA GLU A 42 16.27 29.03 -45.78
C GLU A 42 16.88 28.03 -44.79
N LEU A 43 16.08 27.55 -43.84
CA LEU A 43 16.52 26.50 -42.92
C LEU A 43 16.61 25.15 -43.63
N THR A 44 17.73 24.46 -43.47
CA THR A 44 17.87 23.07 -43.94
C THR A 44 17.28 22.09 -42.93
N ALA A 45 17.04 20.85 -43.35
CA ALA A 45 16.63 19.77 -42.44
C ALA A 45 17.65 19.55 -41.30
N ASN A 46 18.95 19.71 -41.59
CA ASN A 46 20.00 19.61 -40.58
C ASN A 46 19.93 20.75 -39.56
N ASP A 47 19.55 21.95 -39.98
CA ASP A 47 19.39 23.09 -39.08
C ASP A 47 18.17 22.92 -38.17
N LEU A 48 17.06 22.40 -38.72
CA LEU A 48 15.89 22.04 -37.91
C LEU A 48 16.23 20.95 -36.88
N HIS A 49 16.93 19.90 -37.28
CA HIS A 49 17.34 18.84 -36.35
C HIS A 49 18.24 19.38 -35.23
N PHE A 50 19.19 20.26 -35.56
CA PHE A 50 20.05 20.92 -34.58
C PHE A 50 19.24 21.76 -33.59
N LEU A 51 18.32 22.60 -34.06
CA LEU A 51 17.48 23.43 -33.19
C LEU A 51 16.62 22.59 -32.26
N LEU A 52 16.01 21.51 -32.77
CA LEU A 52 15.24 20.57 -31.94
C LEU A 52 16.12 19.90 -30.87
N ALA A 53 17.38 19.58 -31.19
CA ALA A 53 18.33 19.06 -30.21
C ALA A 53 18.69 20.11 -29.14
N CYS A 54 18.81 21.39 -29.50
CA CYS A 54 18.99 22.48 -28.54
C CYS A 54 17.81 22.59 -27.56
N TYR A 55 16.57 22.56 -28.07
CA TYR A 55 15.37 22.57 -27.21
C TYR A 55 15.33 21.37 -26.26
N LYS A 56 15.65 20.18 -26.76
CA LYS A 56 15.75 18.97 -25.91
C LYS A 56 16.79 19.14 -24.80
N SER A 57 18.00 19.59 -25.15
CA SER A 57 19.06 19.83 -24.17
C SER A 57 18.67 20.86 -23.12
N ARG A 58 17.93 21.91 -23.53
CA ARG A 58 17.38 22.89 -22.61
C ARG A 58 16.35 22.27 -21.68
N TRP A 59 15.37 21.55 -22.22
CA TRP A 59 14.32 20.89 -21.46
C TRP A 59 14.90 19.97 -20.36
N ASP A 60 15.85 19.11 -20.73
CA ASP A 60 16.56 18.23 -19.79
C ASP A 60 17.28 19.00 -18.66
N SER A 61 17.64 20.26 -18.91
CA SER A 61 18.32 21.13 -17.95
C SER A 61 17.37 21.88 -17.02
N ILE A 62 16.15 22.21 -17.46
CA ILE A 62 15.20 23.09 -16.75
C ILE A 62 13.98 22.36 -16.16
N PHE A 63 13.70 21.13 -16.59
CA PHE A 63 12.54 20.35 -16.14
C PHE A 63 12.47 20.25 -14.61
N ASP A 64 11.31 20.57 -14.03
CA ASP A 64 11.06 20.60 -12.58
C ASP A 64 12.03 21.52 -11.78
N LYS A 65 12.68 22.48 -12.45
CA LYS A 65 13.48 23.54 -11.83
C LYS A 65 12.77 24.90 -11.92
N GLU A 66 13.45 25.97 -11.51
CA GLU A 66 12.86 27.30 -11.50
C GLU A 66 12.52 27.81 -12.91
N ASP A 67 13.37 27.52 -13.90
CA ASP A 67 13.21 27.97 -15.29
C ASP A 67 12.28 27.08 -16.14
N ASP A 68 11.57 26.13 -15.53
CA ASP A 68 10.59 25.30 -16.23
C ASP A 68 9.49 26.17 -16.87
N TYR A 69 9.21 25.93 -18.16
CA TYR A 69 8.22 26.67 -18.94
C TYR A 69 6.82 26.70 -18.32
N THR A 70 6.46 25.69 -17.53
CA THR A 70 5.14 25.58 -16.88
C THR A 70 5.08 26.24 -15.50
N ARG A 71 6.23 26.62 -14.93
CA ARG A 71 6.34 27.15 -13.56
C ARG A 71 6.69 28.63 -13.52
N HIS A 72 7.51 29.10 -14.46
CA HIS A 72 8.01 30.47 -14.49
C HIS A 72 8.08 31.03 -15.91
N THR A 73 7.62 32.27 -16.08
CA THR A 73 7.79 33.03 -17.32
C THR A 73 8.83 34.11 -17.11
N SER A 74 10.10 33.71 -17.23
CA SER A 74 11.19 34.65 -17.42
C SER A 74 11.16 35.22 -18.85
N THR A 75 11.78 36.38 -19.04
CA THR A 75 11.99 36.98 -20.37
C THR A 75 12.68 36.01 -21.32
N ILE A 76 13.71 35.30 -20.83
CA ILE A 76 14.42 34.26 -21.60
C ILE A 76 13.47 33.12 -22.00
N ASN A 77 12.63 32.62 -21.08
CA ASN A 77 11.64 31.59 -21.42
C ASN A 77 10.68 32.08 -22.52
N GLN A 78 10.25 33.33 -22.46
CA GLN A 78 9.38 33.91 -23.49
C GLN A 78 10.06 33.90 -24.86
N HIS A 79 11.33 34.29 -24.94
CA HIS A 79 12.08 34.26 -26.20
C HIS A 79 12.23 32.83 -26.77
N TRP A 80 12.49 31.83 -25.93
CA TRP A 80 12.50 30.43 -26.36
C TRP A 80 11.13 29.95 -26.85
N ILE A 81 10.05 30.38 -26.19
CA ILE A 81 8.65 30.05 -26.57
C ILE A 81 8.31 30.66 -27.93
N ASP A 82 8.64 31.93 -28.15
CA ASP A 82 8.33 32.64 -29.39
C ASP A 82 9.09 32.04 -30.58
N LEU A 83 10.38 31.73 -30.40
CA LEU A 83 11.14 31.02 -31.43
C LEU A 83 10.54 29.64 -31.75
N ALA A 84 10.06 28.90 -30.74
CA ALA A 84 9.46 27.58 -30.95
C ALA A 84 8.18 27.65 -31.79
N ARG A 85 7.36 28.69 -31.57
CA ARG A 85 6.14 28.94 -32.36
C ARG A 85 6.45 29.21 -33.82
N GLU A 86 7.50 29.98 -34.08
CA GLU A 86 7.92 30.29 -35.44
C GLU A 86 8.54 29.08 -36.15
N LEU A 87 9.21 28.21 -35.40
CA LEU A 87 9.78 26.96 -35.94
C LEU A 87 8.72 25.89 -36.22
N ALA A 88 7.62 25.86 -35.47
CA ALA A 88 6.60 24.80 -35.54
C ALA A 88 6.06 24.51 -36.96
N PRO A 89 5.68 25.52 -37.78
CA PRO A 89 5.23 25.27 -39.15
C PRO A 89 6.29 24.58 -40.04
N SER A 90 7.56 24.96 -39.88
CA SER A 90 8.65 24.38 -40.68
C SER A 90 9.05 22.99 -40.21
N ALA A 91 8.98 22.74 -38.90
CA ALA A 91 9.24 21.44 -38.31
C ALA A 91 8.06 20.46 -38.49
N LYS A 92 6.86 20.94 -38.83
CA LYS A 92 5.60 20.17 -38.86
C LYS A 92 5.31 19.47 -37.52
N ILE A 93 5.66 20.13 -36.42
CA ILE A 93 5.49 19.65 -35.04
C ILE A 93 4.84 20.78 -34.23
N ASN A 94 3.91 20.45 -33.33
CA ASN A 94 3.33 21.43 -32.40
C ASN A 94 4.44 22.08 -31.54
N TYR A 95 4.42 23.41 -31.41
CA TYR A 95 5.45 24.13 -30.64
C TYR A 95 5.58 23.66 -29.19
N LEU A 96 4.51 23.12 -28.57
CA LEU A 96 4.58 22.51 -27.25
C LEU A 96 5.47 21.27 -27.23
N LYS A 97 5.46 20.45 -28.29
CA LYS A 97 6.36 19.29 -28.46
C LYS A 97 7.79 19.70 -28.84
N ILE A 98 7.99 20.92 -29.34
CA ILE A 98 9.32 21.51 -29.50
C ILE A 98 9.87 21.92 -28.13
N LEU A 99 9.09 22.66 -27.33
CA LEU A 99 9.49 23.14 -26.01
C LEU A 99 9.63 22.01 -24.98
N ILE A 100 8.74 21.02 -25.04
CA ILE A 100 8.67 19.90 -24.11
C ILE A 100 8.69 18.60 -24.94
N PRO A 101 9.86 18.14 -25.38
CA PRO A 101 9.98 16.97 -26.26
C PRO A 101 9.51 15.66 -25.64
N THR A 102 9.29 15.62 -24.33
CA THR A 102 8.78 14.45 -23.60
C THR A 102 7.26 14.30 -23.65
N LEU A 103 6.54 15.26 -24.25
CA LEU A 103 5.08 15.22 -24.33
C LEU A 103 4.56 14.10 -25.23
N THR A 104 3.55 13.40 -24.71
CA THR A 104 2.93 12.24 -25.37
C THR A 104 1.50 12.52 -25.83
N ASN A 105 0.76 13.40 -25.15
CA ASN A 105 -0.62 13.76 -25.51
C ASN A 105 -0.69 15.01 -26.39
N GLU A 106 -1.70 15.06 -27.25
CA GLU A 106 -2.04 16.24 -28.08
C GLU A 106 -3.35 16.91 -27.63
N THR A 107 -4.15 16.19 -26.84
CA THR A 107 -5.39 16.65 -26.23
C THR A 107 -5.30 16.60 -24.71
N ASP A 108 -5.98 17.51 -24.03
CA ASP A 108 -6.13 17.45 -22.58
C ASP A 108 -6.98 16.24 -22.20
N LEU A 109 -6.52 15.44 -21.23
CA LEU A 109 -7.24 14.21 -20.85
C LEU A 109 -8.48 14.46 -19.98
N ASN A 110 -8.64 15.68 -19.44
CA ASN A 110 -9.79 16.02 -18.60
C ASN A 110 -11.00 16.52 -19.39
N ASP A 111 -10.80 17.19 -20.53
CA ASP A 111 -11.90 17.73 -21.36
C ASP A 111 -11.81 17.36 -22.86
N PHE A 112 -10.78 16.60 -23.24
CA PHE A 112 -10.50 16.17 -24.62
C PHE A 112 -10.28 17.30 -25.63
N SER A 113 -10.08 18.53 -25.16
CA SER A 113 -9.78 19.67 -26.03
C SER A 113 -8.34 19.63 -26.54
N SER A 114 -8.12 20.19 -27.73
CA SER A 114 -6.78 20.25 -28.35
C SER A 114 -5.83 21.15 -27.55
N LEU A 115 -4.60 20.67 -27.33
CA LEU A 115 -3.52 21.44 -26.69
C LEU A 115 -2.80 22.31 -27.74
N THR A 116 -3.54 23.25 -28.31
CA THR A 116 -3.05 24.15 -29.37
C THR A 116 -3.18 25.63 -29.01
N GLU A 117 -3.96 25.97 -27.99
CA GLU A 117 -4.60 27.30 -27.92
C GLU A 117 -3.97 28.33 -26.97
N THR A 118 -3.11 27.96 -26.02
CA THR A 118 -2.72 28.92 -24.97
C THR A 118 -1.41 29.65 -25.29
N VAL A 119 -1.49 30.98 -25.34
CA VAL A 119 -0.33 31.88 -25.41
C VAL A 119 0.63 31.72 -24.22
N ASN A 120 0.17 31.14 -23.11
CA ASN A 120 0.88 31.13 -21.84
C ASN A 120 1.04 29.72 -21.26
N LEU A 121 2.28 29.20 -21.17
CA LEU A 121 2.53 27.84 -20.67
C LEU A 121 2.30 27.69 -19.15
N PHE A 122 2.27 28.77 -18.38
CA PHE A 122 1.89 28.73 -16.96
C PHE A 122 0.42 28.35 -16.73
N ASN A 123 -0.41 28.32 -17.77
CA ASN A 123 -1.77 27.78 -17.70
C ASN A 123 -1.81 26.24 -17.72
N PHE A 124 -0.66 25.60 -17.95
CA PHE A 124 -0.52 24.17 -17.90
C PHE A 124 0.21 23.70 -16.64
N PHE A 125 0.11 22.41 -16.39
CA PHE A 125 1.01 21.67 -15.53
C PHE A 125 1.32 20.32 -16.16
N LEU A 126 2.47 19.75 -15.80
CA LEU A 126 2.86 18.42 -16.24
C LEU A 126 2.34 17.35 -15.29
N GLY A 127 1.75 16.33 -15.90
CA GLY A 127 1.24 15.14 -15.26
C GLY A 127 2.30 14.21 -14.71
N GLU A 128 1.85 13.10 -14.15
CA GLU A 128 2.71 12.02 -13.67
C GLU A 128 3.84 11.68 -14.68
N GLY A 129 5.09 11.67 -14.17
CA GLY A 129 6.27 11.35 -14.97
C GLY A 129 6.70 12.42 -15.99
N GLY A 130 6.04 13.57 -16.06
CA GLY A 130 6.47 14.71 -16.91
C GLY A 130 6.21 14.53 -18.40
N LYS A 131 5.25 13.65 -18.76
CA LYS A 131 4.97 13.26 -20.16
C LYS A 131 3.60 13.66 -20.67
N THR A 132 2.67 14.00 -19.78
CA THR A 132 1.34 14.46 -20.14
C THR A 132 1.17 15.91 -19.72
N LEU A 133 0.54 16.72 -20.58
CA LEU A 133 0.25 18.12 -20.30
C LEU A 133 -1.23 18.28 -20.00
N TYR A 134 -1.54 19.01 -18.92
CA TYR A 134 -2.91 19.31 -18.50
C TYR A 134 -3.09 20.81 -18.38
N ARG A 135 -4.23 21.32 -18.85
CA ARG A 135 -4.67 22.70 -18.67
C ARG A 135 -5.32 22.85 -17.31
N LYS A 136 -4.87 23.85 -16.55
CA LYS A 136 -5.39 24.16 -15.21
C LYS A 136 -6.90 24.42 -15.23
N LEU A 137 -7.40 25.13 -16.24
CA LEU A 137 -8.85 25.39 -16.40
C LEU A 137 -9.66 24.11 -16.62
N SER A 138 -9.18 23.23 -17.51
CA SER A 138 -9.82 21.94 -17.80
C SER A 138 -9.81 21.05 -16.56
N PHE A 139 -8.71 21.06 -15.82
CA PHE A 139 -8.61 20.39 -14.53
C PHE A 139 -9.59 20.95 -13.48
N CYS A 140 -9.75 22.28 -13.36
CA CYS A 140 -10.76 22.88 -12.49
C CYS A 140 -12.19 22.40 -12.81
N LYS A 141 -12.59 22.46 -14.09
CA LYS A 141 -13.92 22.01 -14.52
C LYS A 141 -14.14 20.53 -14.23
N HIS A 142 -13.10 19.71 -14.42
CA HIS A 142 -13.13 18.30 -14.05
C HIS A 142 -13.38 18.12 -12.55
N LEU A 143 -12.65 18.83 -11.69
CA LEU A 143 -12.85 18.78 -10.24
C LEU A 143 -14.27 19.21 -9.85
N GLU A 144 -14.80 20.31 -10.41
CA GLU A 144 -16.17 20.77 -10.16
C GLU A 144 -17.21 19.70 -10.51
N SER A 145 -17.09 19.09 -11.69
CA SER A 145 -18.00 18.01 -12.13
C SER A 145 -17.96 16.76 -11.25
N ARG A 146 -16.91 16.62 -10.43
CA ARG A 146 -16.62 15.48 -9.55
C ARG A 146 -16.76 15.84 -8.07
N GLN A 147 -17.50 16.90 -7.74
CA GLN A 147 -17.69 17.36 -6.35
C GLN A 147 -16.35 17.62 -5.63
N PHE A 148 -15.37 18.13 -6.38
CA PHE A 148 -14.01 18.41 -5.93
C PHE A 148 -13.21 17.18 -5.43
N GLU A 149 -13.55 15.98 -5.90
CA GLU A 149 -12.64 14.82 -5.75
C GLU A 149 -11.34 15.07 -6.53
N LEU A 150 -10.23 15.23 -5.80
CA LEU A 150 -8.91 15.49 -6.36
C LEU A 150 -8.39 14.30 -7.18
N SER A 151 -8.72 14.32 -8.47
CA SER A 151 -8.53 13.21 -9.39
C SER A 151 -8.27 13.73 -10.81
N THR A 152 -7.66 12.92 -11.67
CA THR A 152 -7.48 13.24 -13.09
C THR A 152 -7.44 11.98 -13.94
N TYR A 153 -7.77 12.11 -15.24
CA TYR A 153 -7.67 11.00 -16.18
C TYR A 153 -6.23 10.75 -16.61
N ARG A 154 -5.85 9.48 -16.69
CA ARG A 154 -4.59 9.01 -17.26
C ARG A 154 -4.77 8.62 -18.72
N ALA A 155 -3.66 8.37 -19.41
CA ALA A 155 -3.67 8.01 -20.83
C ALA A 155 -4.42 6.69 -21.13
N ASP A 156 -4.59 5.81 -20.13
CA ASP A 156 -5.39 4.60 -20.23
C ASP A 156 -6.90 4.84 -20.02
N GLY A 157 -7.32 6.12 -19.92
CA GLY A 157 -8.70 6.53 -19.68
C GLY A 157 -9.18 6.32 -18.25
N ARG A 158 -8.33 5.84 -17.33
CA ARG A 158 -8.73 5.62 -15.94
C ARG A 158 -8.58 6.89 -15.12
N LEU A 159 -9.56 7.09 -14.25
CA LEU A 159 -9.48 8.09 -13.20
C LEU A 159 -8.43 7.64 -12.16
N SER A 160 -7.53 8.53 -11.80
CA SER A 160 -6.45 8.28 -10.84
C SER A 160 -6.26 9.46 -9.89
N ILE A 161 -5.57 9.20 -8.78
CA ILE A 161 -5.16 10.25 -7.83
C ILE A 161 -4.31 11.30 -8.54
N VAL A 162 -4.43 12.56 -8.12
CA VAL A 162 -3.42 13.59 -8.46
C VAL A 162 -2.20 13.33 -7.58
N THR A 163 -1.07 13.06 -8.21
CA THR A 163 0.16 12.64 -7.53
C THR A 163 0.81 13.80 -6.79
N VAL A 164 1.66 13.47 -5.80
CA VAL A 164 2.45 14.47 -5.07
C VAL A 164 3.35 15.28 -6.02
N ASP A 165 3.86 14.69 -7.11
CA ASP A 165 4.62 15.42 -8.14
C ASP A 165 3.77 16.49 -8.84
N GLU A 166 2.55 16.13 -9.24
CA GLU A 166 1.61 17.07 -9.86
C GLU A 166 1.24 18.20 -8.90
N LEU A 167 0.94 17.87 -7.64
CA LEU A 167 0.64 18.84 -6.59
C LEU A 167 1.84 19.77 -6.31
N THR A 168 3.05 19.21 -6.30
CA THR A 168 4.30 19.98 -6.14
C THR A 168 4.49 20.98 -7.28
N ARG A 169 4.24 20.57 -8.52
CA ARG A 169 4.31 21.45 -9.70
C ARG A 169 3.27 22.56 -9.65
N LEU A 170 2.04 22.22 -9.22
CA LEU A 170 0.96 23.19 -9.04
C LEU A 170 1.29 24.22 -7.94
N LYS A 171 1.80 23.77 -6.78
CA LYS A 171 2.19 24.64 -5.66
C LYS A 171 3.35 25.57 -6.02
N LEU A 172 4.36 25.06 -6.73
CA LEU A 172 5.58 25.80 -7.06
C LEU A 172 5.48 26.66 -8.33
N CYS A 173 4.30 26.77 -8.95
CA CYS A 173 4.09 27.70 -10.06
C CYS A 173 4.21 29.15 -9.55
N LYS A 174 5.26 29.88 -9.95
CA LYS A 174 5.59 31.23 -9.44
C LYS A 174 4.69 32.33 -10.03
N HIS A 175 4.10 32.10 -11.21
CA HIS A 175 3.20 33.07 -11.87
C HIS A 175 1.75 33.05 -11.36
N THR A 176 1.63 32.70 -10.10
CA THR A 176 0.38 32.56 -9.39
C THR A 176 -0.31 33.90 -9.12
N GLN A 177 0.36 35.05 -9.14
CA GLN A 177 -0.23 36.36 -8.76
C GLN A 177 -1.31 36.95 -9.72
N ARG A 178 -1.89 36.17 -10.65
CA ARG A 178 -3.08 36.60 -11.40
C ARG A 178 -4.33 36.03 -10.74
N GLU A 179 -5.25 36.93 -10.38
CA GLU A 179 -6.56 36.56 -9.85
C GLU A 179 -7.24 35.55 -10.78
N VAL A 180 -7.62 34.40 -10.22
CA VAL A 180 -8.46 33.40 -10.89
C VAL A 180 -9.88 33.62 -10.39
N SER A 181 -10.86 33.72 -11.28
CA SER A 181 -12.26 33.83 -10.89
C SER A 181 -13.10 32.65 -11.37
N ILE A 182 -13.88 32.07 -10.46
CA ILE A 182 -14.89 31.04 -10.76
C ILE A 182 -16.19 31.50 -10.11
N ASP A 183 -17.28 31.54 -10.89
CA ASP A 183 -18.62 31.87 -10.41
C ASP A 183 -18.65 33.09 -9.46
N SER A 184 -18.03 34.20 -9.89
CA SER A 184 -17.86 35.46 -9.16
C SER A 184 -16.93 35.48 -7.94
N GLU A 185 -16.43 34.34 -7.46
CA GLU A 185 -15.39 34.28 -6.43
C GLU A 185 -14.00 34.54 -7.02
N ARG A 186 -13.16 35.29 -6.30
CA ARG A 186 -11.78 35.59 -6.71
C ARG A 186 -10.79 34.85 -5.82
N PHE A 187 -9.83 34.20 -6.46
CA PHE A 187 -8.74 33.47 -5.84
C PHE A 187 -7.43 34.16 -6.20
N ILE A 188 -6.51 34.24 -5.24
CA ILE A 188 -5.19 34.86 -5.47
C ILE A 188 -4.49 34.15 -6.61
N ASN A 189 -4.63 32.82 -6.66
CA ASN A 189 -4.01 31.96 -7.62
C ASN A 189 -4.65 30.56 -7.70
N PHE A 190 -4.15 29.71 -8.60
CA PHE A 190 -4.67 28.34 -8.76
C PHE A 190 -4.53 27.48 -7.49
N TRP A 191 -3.43 27.60 -6.74
CA TRP A 191 -3.24 26.88 -5.48
C TRP A 191 -4.20 27.37 -4.38
N ASP A 192 -4.49 28.67 -4.34
CA ASP A 192 -5.47 29.28 -3.44
C ASP A 192 -6.89 28.74 -3.72
N LEU A 193 -7.25 28.60 -4.99
CA LEU A 193 -8.47 27.93 -5.42
C LEU A 193 -8.53 26.49 -4.91
N LEU A 194 -7.48 25.70 -5.14
CA LEU A 194 -7.41 24.33 -4.65
C LEU A 194 -7.58 24.28 -3.12
N ARG A 195 -6.89 25.15 -2.37
CA ARG A 195 -7.01 25.20 -0.90
C ARG A 195 -8.42 25.53 -0.44
N LYS A 196 -9.07 26.55 -1.02
CA LYS A 196 -10.37 27.05 -0.57
C LYS A 196 -11.56 26.20 -1.03
N LYS A 197 -11.47 25.52 -2.18
CA LYS A 197 -12.58 24.74 -2.76
C LYS A 197 -12.36 23.24 -2.73
N VAL A 198 -11.13 22.78 -2.95
CA VAL A 198 -10.83 21.35 -3.08
C VAL A 198 -10.39 20.76 -1.75
N PHE A 199 -9.40 21.35 -1.09
CA PHE A 199 -8.76 20.74 0.08
C PHE A 199 -9.71 20.64 1.28
N VAL A 200 -10.61 21.61 1.42
CA VAL A 200 -11.68 21.58 2.43
C VAL A 200 -12.62 20.38 2.30
N ASN A 201 -12.73 19.81 1.09
CA ASN A 201 -13.62 18.70 0.77
C ASN A 201 -12.89 17.35 0.68
N LEU A 202 -11.56 17.31 0.79
CA LEU A 202 -10.78 16.08 0.61
C LEU A 202 -11.10 14.99 1.65
N GLY A 203 -11.53 15.38 2.85
CA GLY A 203 -11.92 14.46 3.92
C GLY A 203 -13.39 14.04 3.91
N THR A 204 -14.21 14.50 2.95
CA THR A 204 -15.65 14.21 2.94
C THR A 204 -15.97 12.79 2.47
N ASN A 205 -15.15 12.27 1.56
CA ASN A 205 -15.33 10.97 0.93
C ASN A 205 -14.10 10.09 1.21
N GLY A 206 -14.34 8.80 1.47
CA GLY A 206 -13.28 7.82 1.73
C GLY A 206 -12.95 7.64 3.21
N ARG A 207 -11.88 6.90 3.48
CA ARG A 207 -11.40 6.61 4.84
C ARG A 207 -9.88 6.64 4.89
N MET A 208 -9.33 6.81 6.10
CA MET A 208 -7.89 6.73 6.31
C MET A 208 -7.34 5.39 5.80
N PRO A 209 -6.41 5.37 4.84
CA PRO A 209 -5.81 4.14 4.33
C PRO A 209 -4.80 3.60 5.34
N ILE A 210 -5.29 2.94 6.40
CA ILE A 210 -4.46 2.49 7.54
C ILE A 210 -3.29 1.59 7.12
N ALA A 211 -3.41 0.86 6.01
CA ALA A 211 -2.34 0.04 5.46
C ALA A 211 -1.14 0.83 4.89
N LEU A 212 -1.30 2.13 4.62
CA LEU A 212 -0.19 3.02 4.24
C LEU A 212 0.59 3.55 5.44
N LEU A 213 -0.02 3.60 6.63
CA LEU A 213 0.60 4.22 7.81
C LEU A 213 1.88 3.49 8.27
N PRO A 214 1.98 2.15 8.26
CA PRO A 214 3.26 1.48 8.57
C PRO A 214 4.38 1.88 7.61
N HIS A 215 4.07 2.09 6.32
CA HIS A 215 5.06 2.54 5.35
C HIS A 215 5.44 4.01 5.53
N LEU A 216 4.50 4.84 5.96
CA LEU A 216 4.80 6.23 6.33
C LEU A 216 5.70 6.28 7.57
N LEU A 217 5.50 5.36 8.51
CA LEU A 217 6.35 5.20 9.69
C LEU A 217 7.77 4.78 9.29
N GLU A 218 7.91 3.85 8.35
CA GLU A 218 9.20 3.46 7.78
C GLU A 218 9.93 4.66 7.17
N ILE A 219 9.24 5.61 6.52
CA ILE A 219 9.88 6.84 6.02
C ILE A 219 10.48 7.66 7.16
N VAL A 220 9.77 7.81 8.28
CA VAL A 220 10.29 8.53 9.45
C VAL A 220 11.48 7.77 10.05
N GLU A 221 11.36 6.45 10.26
CA GLU A 221 12.44 5.62 10.80
C GLU A 221 13.70 5.68 9.91
N ASN A 222 13.53 5.55 8.59
CA ASN A 222 14.62 5.62 7.61
C ASN A 222 15.26 7.00 7.55
N TYR A 223 14.51 8.09 7.76
CA TYR A 223 15.07 9.43 7.82
C TYR A 223 16.14 9.54 8.91
N TYR A 224 15.82 9.14 10.14
CA TYR A 224 16.75 9.22 11.27
C TYR A 224 17.90 8.21 11.14
N ASP A 225 17.61 6.98 10.70
CA ASP A 225 18.64 5.96 10.46
C ASP A 225 19.65 6.39 9.39
N PHE A 226 19.17 6.90 8.25
CA PHE A 226 20.06 7.32 7.16
C PHE A 226 20.82 8.60 7.50
N LYS A 227 20.19 9.56 8.19
CA LYS A 227 20.83 10.78 8.66
C LYS A 227 21.98 10.47 9.63
N SER A 228 21.74 9.62 10.63
CA SER A 228 22.75 9.25 11.64
C SER A 228 23.93 8.47 11.03
N LYS A 229 23.66 7.62 10.02
CA LYS A 229 24.69 6.87 9.27
C LYS A 229 25.39 7.69 8.18
N GLY A 230 25.00 8.95 7.95
CA GLY A 230 25.58 9.79 6.90
C GLY A 230 25.32 9.27 5.47
N VAL A 231 24.23 8.54 5.26
CA VAL A 231 23.84 8.02 3.94
C VAL A 231 23.46 9.19 3.03
N ASN A 232 23.76 9.08 1.73
CA ASN A 232 23.41 10.13 0.76
C ASN A 232 21.88 10.32 0.67
N PHE A 233 21.42 11.57 0.74
CA PHE A 233 20.00 11.93 0.71
C PHE A 233 19.25 11.38 -0.52
N ALA A 234 19.92 11.15 -1.65
CA ALA A 234 19.31 10.53 -2.83
C ALA A 234 18.73 9.14 -2.56
N PHE A 235 19.31 8.37 -1.62
CA PHE A 235 18.74 7.09 -1.19
C PHE A 235 17.43 7.29 -0.43
N PHE A 236 17.39 8.25 0.50
CA PHE A 236 16.15 8.61 1.19
C PHE A 236 15.08 9.14 0.23
N LYS A 237 15.49 9.94 -0.76
CA LYS A 237 14.59 10.43 -1.81
C LYS A 237 13.96 9.30 -2.62
N LYS A 238 14.70 8.21 -2.85
CA LYS A 238 14.18 7.00 -3.51
C LYS A 238 13.11 6.33 -2.64
N ASP A 239 13.31 6.27 -1.32
CA ASP A 239 12.31 5.72 -0.39
C ASP A 239 11.02 6.54 -0.39
N ILE A 240 11.11 7.87 -0.36
CA ILE A 240 9.95 8.78 -0.50
C ILE A 240 9.20 8.49 -1.82
N LYS A 241 9.91 8.39 -2.94
CA LYS A 241 9.30 8.07 -4.25
C LYS A 241 8.62 6.71 -4.26
N ASN A 242 9.22 5.70 -3.61
CA ASN A 242 8.61 4.39 -3.47
C ASN A 242 7.32 4.45 -2.66
N PHE A 243 7.29 5.23 -1.58
CA PHE A 243 6.07 5.48 -0.81
C PHE A 243 4.98 6.14 -1.66
N PHE A 244 5.29 7.21 -2.39
CA PHE A 244 4.31 7.86 -3.28
C PHE A 244 3.80 6.93 -4.39
N ASN A 245 4.65 6.03 -4.91
CA ASN A 245 4.21 5.01 -5.86
C ASN A 245 3.23 4.00 -5.24
N ARG A 246 3.39 3.65 -3.96
CA ARG A 246 2.45 2.75 -3.26
C ARG A 246 1.06 3.38 -3.12
N MET A 247 0.98 4.70 -2.92
CA MET A 247 -0.29 5.43 -2.80
C MET A 247 -1.19 5.25 -4.02
N LYS A 248 -0.62 5.10 -5.21
CA LYS A 248 -1.34 4.96 -6.50
C LYS A 248 -2.22 3.70 -6.59
N VAL A 249 -1.96 2.70 -5.75
CA VAL A 249 -2.69 1.43 -5.74
C VAL A 249 -4.02 1.53 -4.96
N PHE A 250 -4.15 2.56 -4.11
CA PHE A 250 -5.32 2.76 -3.26
C PHE A 250 -6.45 3.50 -3.99
N ALA A 251 -7.65 3.43 -3.43
CA ALA A 251 -8.80 4.15 -3.94
C ALA A 251 -8.55 5.66 -3.89
N VAL A 252 -9.06 6.39 -4.90
CA VAL A 252 -8.88 7.84 -5.01
C VAL A 252 -9.41 8.56 -3.77
N ALA A 253 -10.61 8.20 -3.32
CA ALA A 253 -11.23 8.76 -2.12
C ALA A 253 -10.37 8.55 -0.85
N ASP A 254 -9.76 7.38 -0.66
CA ASP A 254 -8.94 7.10 0.53
C ASP A 254 -7.63 7.92 0.52
N ILE A 255 -7.02 8.12 -0.65
CA ILE A 255 -5.84 8.98 -0.78
C ILE A 255 -6.21 10.46 -0.60
N ASN A 256 -7.36 10.88 -1.11
CA ASN A 256 -7.86 12.23 -0.87
C ASN A 256 -8.12 12.45 0.62
N PHE A 257 -8.70 11.48 1.33
CA PHE A 257 -8.85 11.55 2.78
C PHE A 257 -7.49 11.73 3.49
N LEU A 258 -6.46 10.96 3.08
CA LEU A 258 -5.11 11.11 3.61
C LEU A 258 -4.54 12.51 3.31
N TYR A 259 -4.66 13.01 2.08
CA TYR A 259 -4.21 14.35 1.71
C TYR A 259 -4.94 15.45 2.50
N GLY A 260 -6.24 15.30 2.70
CA GLY A 260 -7.10 16.23 3.42
C GLY A 260 -7.06 16.12 4.94
N THR A 261 -6.29 15.20 5.49
CA THR A 261 -6.15 15.05 6.95
C THR A 261 -5.42 16.27 7.51
N LYS A 262 -6.07 16.96 8.45
CA LYS A 262 -5.54 18.19 9.05
C LYS A 262 -4.43 17.90 10.05
N ILE A 263 -3.42 18.77 10.04
CA ILE A 263 -2.27 18.73 10.95
C ILE A 263 -1.90 20.15 11.39
N GLU A 264 -1.30 20.25 12.57
CA GLU A 264 -0.66 21.48 13.04
C GLU A 264 0.70 21.64 12.37
N TYR A 265 0.75 22.33 11.21
CA TYR A 265 1.97 22.48 10.43
C TYR A 265 2.06 23.88 9.80
N LYS A 266 2.93 24.74 10.33
CA LYS A 266 3.06 26.16 9.92
C LYS A 266 1.68 26.90 9.97
N GLU A 267 1.64 28.20 9.70
CA GLU A 267 0.37 28.95 9.83
C GLU A 267 -0.60 28.64 8.68
N ASP A 268 -0.09 28.52 7.45
CA ASP A 268 -0.88 28.36 6.22
C ASP A 268 -0.92 26.93 5.63
N GLU A 269 -0.23 25.96 6.24
CA GLU A 269 -0.01 24.60 5.69
C GLU A 269 -0.70 23.51 6.52
N GLN A 270 -2.03 23.46 6.49
CA GLN A 270 -2.78 22.70 7.50
C GLN A 270 -3.04 21.23 7.18
N TYR A 271 -2.44 20.66 6.12
CA TYR A 271 -2.80 19.33 5.61
C TYR A 271 -1.59 18.40 5.48
N LEU A 272 -1.77 17.09 5.67
CA LEU A 272 -0.71 16.09 5.47
C LEU A 272 -0.07 16.17 4.08
N MET A 273 -0.86 16.53 3.07
CA MET A 273 -0.35 16.76 1.72
C MET A 273 0.74 17.83 1.65
N ASP A 274 0.70 18.86 2.51
CA ASP A 274 1.74 19.89 2.54
C ASP A 274 3.09 19.32 3.01
N LEU A 275 3.09 18.39 3.98
CA LEU A 275 4.30 17.64 4.37
C LEU A 275 4.79 16.75 3.22
N PHE A 276 3.88 16.11 2.48
CA PHE A 276 4.25 15.29 1.34
C PHE A 276 4.91 16.12 0.23
N ILE A 277 4.40 17.32 -0.02
CA ILE A 277 5.03 18.25 -0.96
C ILE A 277 6.41 18.68 -0.44
N ALA A 278 6.56 19.01 0.84
CA ALA A 278 7.85 19.35 1.44
C ALA A 278 8.88 18.20 1.29
N MET A 279 8.47 16.96 1.59
CA MET A 279 9.27 15.76 1.32
C MET A 279 9.64 15.61 -0.16
N ASN A 280 8.73 15.95 -1.07
CA ASN A 280 8.99 15.89 -2.50
C ASN A 280 9.94 16.98 -2.99
N THR A 281 10.00 18.14 -2.34
CA THR A 281 10.85 19.27 -2.75
C THR A 281 12.21 19.33 -2.07
N ALA A 282 12.38 18.68 -0.91
CA ALA A 282 13.62 18.69 -0.16
C ALA A 282 14.80 18.10 -0.96
N ASN A 283 15.99 18.67 -0.74
CA ASN A 283 17.24 18.23 -1.35
C ASN A 283 18.29 17.78 -0.33
N ASP A 284 18.05 18.04 0.96
CA ASP A 284 18.91 17.64 2.07
C ASP A 284 18.08 17.15 3.28
N TYR A 285 18.71 16.43 4.19
CA TYR A 285 18.08 16.03 5.46
C TYR A 285 17.69 17.24 6.31
N LYS A 286 18.49 18.31 6.30
CA LYS A 286 18.22 19.53 7.07
C LYS A 286 16.89 20.19 6.70
N ASP A 287 16.47 20.03 5.44
CA ASP A 287 15.22 20.60 4.92
C ASP A 287 13.96 19.93 5.50
N LEU A 288 14.10 18.77 6.16
CA LEU A 288 12.98 17.94 6.60
C LEU A 288 12.94 17.70 8.11
N GLU A 289 13.84 18.30 8.89
CA GLU A 289 13.92 17.98 10.32
C GLU A 289 12.64 18.36 11.08
N TYR A 290 12.06 19.51 10.76
CA TYR A 290 10.81 19.93 11.36
C TYR A 290 9.63 19.07 10.88
N GLU A 291 9.58 18.82 9.57
CA GLU A 291 8.55 18.03 8.89
C GLU A 291 8.48 16.60 9.44
N MET A 292 9.63 15.96 9.70
CA MET A 292 9.68 14.62 10.28
C MET A 292 9.21 14.58 11.74
N LYS A 293 9.51 15.62 12.53
CA LYS A 293 8.99 15.74 13.91
C LYS A 293 7.48 15.92 13.92
N VAL A 294 6.94 16.78 13.04
CA VAL A 294 5.50 17.00 12.89
C VAL A 294 4.80 15.72 12.47
N LEU A 295 5.35 15.01 11.47
CA LEU A 295 4.80 13.74 11.03
C LEU A 295 4.82 12.70 12.16
N SER A 296 5.93 12.58 12.90
CA SER A 296 6.06 11.69 14.05
C SER A 296 5.04 11.98 15.15
N LYS A 297 4.81 13.27 15.46
CA LYS A 297 3.80 13.73 16.42
C LYS A 297 2.40 13.29 15.98
N TRP A 298 2.04 13.60 14.73
CA TRP A 298 0.73 13.25 14.18
C TRP A 298 0.49 11.73 14.18
N MET A 299 1.48 10.95 13.74
CA MET A 299 1.36 9.48 13.72
C MET A 299 1.10 8.90 15.10
N TYR A 300 1.84 9.36 16.11
CA TYR A 300 1.67 8.92 17.49
C TYR A 300 0.33 9.34 18.09
N GLN A 301 -0.15 10.56 17.79
CA GLN A 301 -1.47 11.02 18.21
C GLN A 301 -2.61 10.26 17.52
N PHE A 302 -2.41 9.83 16.27
CA PHE A 302 -3.38 9.01 15.55
C PHE A 302 -3.49 7.61 16.18
N ASN A 303 -2.35 6.98 16.49
CA ASN A 303 -2.30 5.71 17.23
C ASN A 303 -0.91 5.55 17.87
N SER A 304 -0.84 5.23 19.17
CA SER A 304 0.42 5.09 19.91
C SER A 304 1.33 3.97 19.40
N GLU A 305 0.77 2.95 18.74
CA GLU A 305 1.52 1.87 18.07
C GLU A 305 2.32 2.37 16.85
N LEU A 306 2.04 3.59 16.38
CA LEU A 306 2.80 4.29 15.34
C LEU A 306 3.93 5.15 15.90
N LYS A 307 4.51 4.76 17.04
CA LYS A 307 5.73 5.36 17.59
C LYS A 307 6.94 5.00 16.71
N ALA A 308 7.62 6.00 16.16
CA ALA A 308 8.80 5.81 15.34
C ALA A 308 10.03 5.53 16.20
N LYS A 309 10.95 4.73 15.68
CA LYS A 309 12.28 4.54 16.25
C LYS A 309 13.19 5.71 15.87
N GLY A 310 13.83 6.32 16.87
CA GLY A 310 14.81 7.40 16.71
C GLY A 310 15.07 8.07 18.05
N GLU A 311 16.32 8.12 18.49
CA GLU A 311 16.67 8.69 19.79
C GLU A 311 16.30 10.18 19.88
N GLU A 312 16.36 10.88 18.74
CA GLU A 312 16.02 12.29 18.57
C GLU A 312 14.52 12.57 18.78
N LEU A 313 13.67 11.55 18.70
CA LEU A 313 12.23 11.64 18.93
C LEU A 313 11.84 11.37 20.39
N ASN A 314 12.75 10.87 21.22
CA ASN A 314 12.46 10.57 22.63
C ASN A 314 11.92 11.79 23.40
N PRO A 315 12.48 13.02 23.25
CA PRO A 315 11.92 14.20 23.92
C PRO A 315 10.50 14.53 23.46
N LEU A 316 10.21 14.34 22.16
CA LEU A 316 8.88 14.56 21.59
C LEU A 316 7.87 13.60 22.20
N TYR A 317 8.20 12.31 22.28
CA TYR A 317 7.30 11.31 22.85
C TYR A 317 7.12 11.49 24.36
N ALA A 318 8.18 11.83 25.10
CA ALA A 318 8.07 12.11 26.52
C ALA A 318 7.14 13.31 26.82
N ASP A 319 7.11 14.32 25.95
CA ASP A 319 6.17 15.44 26.08
C ASP A 319 4.72 15.04 25.75
N LEU A 320 4.53 14.22 24.71
CA LEU A 320 3.21 13.70 24.35
C LEU A 320 2.64 12.75 25.41
N GLU A 321 3.47 11.87 25.97
CA GLU A 321 3.11 10.94 27.04
C GLU A 321 2.70 11.69 28.33
N LYS A 322 3.32 12.83 28.66
CA LYS A 322 2.92 13.67 29.80
C LYS A 322 1.52 14.27 29.65
N ASN A 323 1.10 14.53 28.41
CA ASN A 323 -0.21 15.08 28.10
C ASN A 323 -1.30 14.00 27.99
N ILE A 324 -0.91 12.73 27.83
CA ILE A 324 -1.80 11.57 27.87
C ILE A 324 -1.80 11.07 29.32
N LYS A 325 -2.68 11.65 30.16
CA LYS A 325 -2.95 11.10 31.50
C LYS A 325 -3.38 9.63 31.36
N GLU A 326 -2.54 8.76 31.91
CA GLU A 326 -2.82 7.40 32.39
C GLU A 326 -4.11 6.74 31.87
N GLU A 327 -3.99 6.08 30.73
CA GLU A 327 -4.38 4.68 30.71
C GLU A 327 -3.08 3.88 30.71
N SER A 328 -2.60 3.58 31.93
CA SER A 328 -1.80 2.38 32.13
C SER A 328 -2.48 1.23 31.37
N PRO A 329 -1.74 0.34 30.68
CA PRO A 329 -2.38 -0.72 29.92
C PRO A 329 -3.26 -1.51 30.87
N PHE A 330 -4.56 -1.32 30.66
CA PHE A 330 -5.62 -2.05 31.28
C PHE A 330 -5.37 -3.52 30.91
N ILE A 331 -4.85 -4.30 31.87
CA ILE A 331 -4.87 -5.76 31.79
C ILE A 331 -6.35 -6.16 31.91
N LYS A 332 -7.12 -6.08 30.80
CA LYS A 332 -8.36 -6.87 30.62
C LYS A 332 -7.96 -8.29 31.01
N THR A 333 -8.66 -8.97 31.92
CA THR A 333 -8.14 -10.19 32.57
C THR A 333 -7.47 -11.12 31.57
N ASN A 334 -6.14 -11.09 31.61
CA ASN A 334 -5.21 -11.63 30.60
C ASN A 334 -5.26 -13.16 30.55
N ASP A 335 -5.97 -13.78 31.50
CA ASP A 335 -5.91 -15.21 31.77
C ASP A 335 -6.53 -16.04 30.65
N PHE A 336 -7.69 -15.66 30.10
CA PHE A 336 -8.26 -16.37 28.95
C PHE A 336 -7.34 -16.29 27.72
N VAL A 337 -6.89 -15.09 27.35
CA VAL A 337 -6.02 -14.87 26.18
C VAL A 337 -4.68 -15.59 26.36
N ASN A 338 -4.09 -15.54 27.55
CA ASN A 338 -2.88 -16.28 27.87
C ASN A 338 -3.10 -17.80 27.86
N CYS A 339 -4.26 -18.28 28.31
CA CYS A 339 -4.64 -19.69 28.20
C CYS A 339 -4.72 -20.12 26.73
N CYS A 340 -5.33 -19.31 25.88
CA CYS A 340 -5.37 -19.57 24.44
C CYS A 340 -3.97 -19.56 23.82
N LYS A 341 -3.12 -18.58 24.16
CA LYS A 341 -1.71 -18.54 23.72
C LYS A 341 -0.92 -19.76 24.22
N LEU A 342 -1.17 -20.21 25.45
CA LEU A 342 -0.58 -21.43 25.99
C LEU A 342 -0.87 -22.64 25.10
N ILE A 343 -2.15 -22.83 24.74
CA ILE A 343 -2.58 -23.96 23.89
C ILE A 343 -2.01 -23.81 22.49
N VAL A 344 -2.05 -22.62 21.89
CA VAL A 344 -1.44 -22.37 20.57
C VAL A 344 0.05 -22.74 20.60
N SER A 345 0.78 -22.29 21.63
CA SER A 345 2.22 -22.58 21.77
C SER A 345 2.52 -24.07 21.85
N LEU A 346 1.64 -24.88 22.46
CA LEU A 346 1.79 -26.33 22.52
C LEU A 346 1.56 -27.01 21.17
N PHE A 347 0.82 -26.40 20.25
CA PHE A 347 0.61 -26.92 18.90
C PHE A 347 1.60 -26.40 17.86
N THR A 348 2.24 -25.25 18.10
CA THR A 348 3.12 -24.60 17.10
C THR A 348 4.60 -24.84 17.38
N ILE A 349 5.01 -24.96 18.64
CA ILE A 349 6.42 -25.07 18.99
C ILE A 349 6.93 -26.48 18.72
N GLN A 350 8.03 -26.57 17.98
CA GLN A 350 8.74 -27.81 17.76
C GLN A 350 9.62 -28.12 18.97
N PHE A 351 9.17 -29.04 19.82
CA PHE A 351 9.94 -29.49 20.96
C PHE A 351 10.98 -30.53 20.54
N GLU A 352 12.23 -30.29 20.91
CA GLU A 352 13.29 -31.28 20.76
C GLU A 352 13.30 -32.25 21.94
N PHE A 353 13.51 -33.53 21.65
CA PHE A 353 13.48 -34.60 22.65
C PHE A 353 14.78 -35.41 22.62
N SER A 354 15.33 -35.70 23.80
CA SER A 354 16.46 -36.63 23.95
C SER A 354 16.08 -38.04 23.47
N PHE A 355 17.07 -38.83 23.06
CA PHE A 355 16.88 -40.18 22.51
C PHE A 355 16.11 -41.13 23.46
N PHE A 356 16.25 -40.94 24.78
CA PHE A 356 15.62 -41.77 25.82
C PHE A 356 14.17 -41.38 26.13
N PHE A 357 13.58 -40.45 25.39
CA PHE A 357 12.28 -39.86 25.73
C PHE A 357 11.11 -40.44 24.93
N THR A 358 10.06 -40.85 25.64
CA THR A 358 8.76 -41.19 25.03
C THR A 358 8.06 -39.91 24.57
N ARG A 359 8.04 -39.70 23.26
CA ARG A 359 7.26 -38.64 22.61
C ARG A 359 5.78 -38.91 22.79
N GLN A 360 5.00 -37.88 23.14
CA GLN A 360 3.55 -37.95 23.12
C GLN A 360 3.02 -37.08 21.99
N THR A 361 2.22 -37.68 21.10
CA THR A 361 1.58 -36.96 20.01
C THR A 361 0.17 -36.59 20.43
N HIS A 362 -0.15 -35.31 20.37
CA HIS A 362 -1.51 -34.81 20.56
C HIS A 362 -2.03 -34.21 19.28
N SER A 363 -3.29 -34.49 18.98
CA SER A 363 -4.00 -33.92 17.84
C SER A 363 -5.15 -33.02 18.30
N PHE A 364 -5.31 -31.90 17.61
CA PHE A 364 -6.49 -31.06 17.67
C PHE A 364 -7.02 -30.87 16.26
N TRP A 365 -8.25 -31.32 16.03
CA TRP A 365 -8.88 -31.30 14.72
C TRP A 365 -7.95 -31.93 13.68
N ASP A 366 -7.40 -31.14 12.76
CA ASP A 366 -6.55 -31.60 11.66
C ASP A 366 -5.05 -31.32 11.86
N ILE A 367 -4.68 -30.82 13.05
CA ILE A 367 -3.34 -30.44 13.48
C ILE A 367 -2.84 -31.47 14.51
N LYS A 368 -1.55 -31.76 14.49
CA LYS A 368 -0.90 -32.59 15.50
C LYS A 368 0.48 -32.06 15.85
N ASN A 369 0.86 -32.19 17.12
CA ASN A 369 2.22 -31.87 17.56
C ASN A 369 2.73 -32.92 18.55
N ASN A 370 4.06 -33.05 18.61
CA ASN A 370 4.75 -33.87 19.60
C ASN A 370 5.13 -32.99 20.79
N VAL A 371 4.68 -33.36 21.99
CA VAL A 371 4.90 -32.59 23.22
C VAL A 371 5.56 -33.44 24.31
N PHE A 372 6.02 -32.77 25.35
CA PHE A 372 6.54 -33.40 26.56
C PHE A 372 5.39 -33.91 27.47
N PRO A 373 5.59 -34.94 28.31
CA PRO A 373 4.57 -35.60 29.10
C PRO A 373 3.75 -34.67 30.00
N GLU A 374 4.37 -33.63 30.58
CA GLU A 374 3.68 -32.69 31.46
C GLU A 374 2.62 -31.87 30.70
N ALA A 375 2.76 -31.71 29.38
CA ALA A 375 1.74 -31.09 28.54
C ALA A 375 0.45 -31.92 28.41
N LEU A 376 0.49 -33.23 28.67
CA LEU A 376 -0.70 -34.09 28.69
C LEU A 376 -1.73 -33.57 29.70
N SER A 377 -1.27 -33.26 30.92
CA SER A 377 -2.11 -32.73 31.98
C SER A 377 -2.78 -31.42 31.55
N ILE A 378 -2.06 -30.57 30.82
CA ILE A 378 -2.58 -29.33 30.25
C ILE A 378 -3.70 -29.63 29.24
N PHE A 379 -3.46 -30.55 28.30
CA PHE A 379 -4.45 -30.93 27.29
C PHE A 379 -5.69 -31.58 27.89
N THR A 380 -5.55 -32.42 28.91
CA THR A 380 -6.70 -33.07 29.58
C THR A 380 -7.65 -32.08 30.23
N VAL A 381 -7.15 -30.92 30.65
CA VAL A 381 -7.98 -29.86 31.23
C VAL A 381 -8.57 -28.97 30.12
N LEU A 382 -7.75 -28.54 29.17
CA LEU A 382 -8.13 -27.47 28.24
C LEU A 382 -8.88 -27.95 26.99
N LEU A 383 -8.53 -29.09 26.38
CA LEU A 383 -9.18 -29.54 25.14
C LEU A 383 -10.68 -29.85 25.32
N PRO A 384 -11.12 -30.54 26.38
CA PRO A 384 -12.55 -30.76 26.60
C PRO A 384 -13.34 -29.46 26.76
N ALA A 385 -12.75 -28.44 27.41
CA ALA A 385 -13.37 -27.13 27.56
C ALA A 385 -13.52 -26.38 26.24
N ILE A 386 -12.54 -26.51 25.33
CA ILE A 386 -12.62 -25.97 23.96
C ILE A 386 -13.71 -26.68 23.15
N VAL A 387 -13.73 -28.02 23.16
CA VAL A 387 -14.74 -28.82 22.44
C VAL A 387 -16.16 -28.53 22.94
N ALA A 388 -16.32 -28.29 24.25
CA ALA A 388 -17.59 -27.92 24.86
C ALA A 388 -17.94 -26.42 24.74
N ASN A 389 -17.10 -25.62 24.09
CA ASN A 389 -17.26 -24.16 23.91
C ASN A 389 -17.42 -23.38 25.23
N LYS A 390 -16.56 -23.63 26.24
CA LYS A 390 -16.65 -23.05 27.59
C LYS A 390 -15.49 -22.08 27.90
N PRO A 391 -15.51 -20.82 27.40
CA PRO A 391 -14.39 -19.88 27.56
C PRO A 391 -14.10 -19.52 29.02
N LYS A 392 -15.13 -19.42 29.87
CA LYS A 392 -14.95 -19.14 31.30
C LYS A 392 -14.16 -20.24 32.02
N VAL A 393 -14.29 -21.50 31.61
CA VAL A 393 -13.53 -22.61 32.22
C VAL A 393 -12.05 -22.48 31.89
N LEU A 394 -11.71 -22.04 30.66
CA LEU A 394 -10.32 -21.79 30.25
C LEU A 394 -9.67 -20.66 31.05
N GLU A 395 -10.43 -19.59 31.32
CA GLU A 395 -9.98 -18.46 32.14
C GLU A 395 -9.60 -18.89 33.57
N HIS A 396 -10.43 -19.72 34.22
CA HIS A 396 -10.16 -20.22 35.56
C HIS A 396 -9.01 -21.23 35.57
N ALA A 397 -9.01 -22.16 34.61
CA ALA A 397 -8.00 -23.23 34.52
C ALA A 397 -6.59 -22.70 34.29
N TYR A 398 -6.42 -21.51 33.70
CA TYR A 398 -5.09 -20.97 33.40
C TYR A 398 -4.20 -20.85 34.64
N LYS A 399 -4.73 -20.28 35.72
CA LYS A 399 -3.95 -20.06 36.96
C LYS A 399 -3.56 -21.39 37.60
N ASP A 400 -4.50 -22.33 37.63
CA ASP A 400 -4.27 -23.67 38.18
C ASP A 400 -3.21 -24.41 37.36
N ILE A 401 -3.24 -24.31 36.02
CA ILE A 401 -2.23 -24.91 35.15
C ILE A 401 -0.85 -24.29 35.39
N ILE A 402 -0.76 -22.97 35.55
CA ILE A 402 0.52 -22.32 35.86
C ILE A 402 1.06 -22.79 37.21
N GLN A 403 0.23 -22.82 38.26
CA GLN A 403 0.63 -23.17 39.63
C GLN A 403 0.91 -24.66 39.83
N ASP A 404 0.09 -25.53 39.25
CA ASP A 404 0.08 -26.96 39.55
C ASP A 404 0.87 -27.78 38.51
N ILE A 405 1.09 -27.23 37.30
CA ILE A 405 1.78 -27.94 36.22
C ILE A 405 3.07 -27.21 35.82
N VAL A 406 3.00 -25.95 35.39
CA VAL A 406 4.16 -25.26 34.78
C VAL A 406 5.26 -24.95 35.81
N ILE A 407 4.91 -24.38 36.96
CA ILE A 407 5.88 -24.03 38.01
C ILE A 407 6.55 -25.30 38.58
N PRO A 408 5.81 -26.36 38.97
CA PRO A 408 6.41 -27.59 39.46
C PRO A 408 7.27 -28.26 38.40
N ALA A 409 6.81 -28.31 37.14
CA ALA A 409 7.61 -28.85 36.04
C ALA A 409 8.93 -28.10 35.95
N ARG A 410 8.95 -26.76 35.88
CA ARG A 410 10.18 -25.97 35.78
C ARG A 410 11.15 -26.20 36.94
N ASN A 411 10.64 -26.33 38.16
CA ASN A 411 11.44 -26.47 39.38
C ASN A 411 11.97 -27.89 39.60
N ASP A 412 11.48 -28.89 38.86
CA ASP A 412 11.96 -30.25 38.94
C ASP A 412 13.42 -30.36 38.48
N LYS A 413 14.30 -30.73 39.42
CA LYS A 413 15.73 -30.99 39.22
C LYS A 413 16.07 -32.47 39.36
N SER A 414 15.08 -33.36 39.25
CA SER A 414 15.32 -34.80 39.29
C SER A 414 16.31 -35.25 38.21
N TRP A 415 17.07 -36.29 38.51
CA TRP A 415 18.09 -36.83 37.60
C TRP A 415 17.48 -37.30 36.27
N TYR A 416 16.23 -37.78 36.30
CA TYR A 416 15.47 -38.17 35.11
C TYR A 416 15.17 -36.95 34.24
N THR A 417 14.63 -35.89 34.82
CA THR A 417 14.32 -34.63 34.13
C THR A 417 15.57 -33.95 33.54
N TRP A 418 16.71 -34.03 34.23
CA TRP A 418 18.00 -33.55 33.73
C TRP A 418 18.50 -34.33 32.49
N LEU A 419 18.26 -35.64 32.43
CA LEU A 419 18.62 -36.48 31.27
C LEU A 419 17.65 -36.33 30.09
N THR A 420 16.40 -35.96 30.35
CA THR A 420 15.34 -36.02 29.34
C THR A 420 14.89 -34.68 28.76
N ARG A 421 15.04 -33.55 29.48
CA ARG A 421 14.57 -32.25 28.99
C ARG A 421 15.62 -31.50 28.18
N ASN A 422 15.26 -31.15 26.96
CA ASN A 422 16.07 -30.30 26.09
C ASN A 422 15.85 -28.81 26.39
N HIS A 423 16.76 -27.97 25.90
CA HIS A 423 16.75 -26.52 26.00
C HIS A 423 15.43 -25.90 25.54
N SER A 424 14.80 -26.42 24.47
CA SER A 424 13.52 -25.91 23.96
C SER A 424 12.38 -26.00 25.00
N VAL A 425 12.29 -27.11 25.73
CA VAL A 425 11.27 -27.32 26.78
C VAL A 425 11.55 -26.42 27.99
N CYS A 426 12.82 -26.32 28.41
CA CYS A 426 13.22 -25.44 29.51
C CYS A 426 12.97 -23.96 29.20
N ASN A 427 13.25 -23.54 27.96
CA ASN A 427 12.98 -22.18 27.50
C ASN A 427 11.47 -21.90 27.46
N TRP A 428 10.68 -22.83 26.93
CA TRP A 428 9.23 -22.73 26.89
C TRP A 428 8.62 -22.56 28.29
N LEU A 429 8.96 -23.45 29.24
CA LEU A 429 8.46 -23.36 30.63
C LEU A 429 8.80 -22.01 31.28
N LYS A 430 10.01 -21.50 31.04
CA LYS A 430 10.44 -20.19 31.53
C LYS A 430 9.61 -19.05 30.94
N LEU A 431 9.37 -19.06 29.62
CA LEU A 431 8.65 -17.98 28.95
C LEU A 431 7.15 -18.01 29.29
N VAL A 432 6.53 -19.19 29.33
CA VAL A 432 5.13 -19.39 29.73
C VAL A 432 4.89 -18.93 31.16
N GLN A 433 5.73 -19.31 32.12
CA GLN A 433 5.56 -18.87 33.51
C GLN A 433 5.57 -17.34 33.65
N ASN A 434 6.36 -16.65 32.83
CA ASN A 434 6.47 -15.20 32.87
C ASN A 434 5.49 -14.49 31.91
N CYS A 435 4.55 -15.23 31.30
CA CYS A 435 3.60 -14.72 30.30
C CYS A 435 4.26 -14.04 29.07
N ARG A 436 5.49 -14.46 28.71
CA ARG A 436 6.27 -13.91 27.58
C ARG A 436 6.07 -14.75 26.31
N PHE A 437 4.82 -14.83 25.85
CA PHE A 437 4.43 -15.63 24.67
C PHE A 437 4.85 -15.00 23.34
N ASP A 438 5.01 -13.68 23.31
CA ASP A 438 5.52 -12.90 22.18
C ASP A 438 6.96 -13.30 21.82
N GLU A 439 7.78 -13.67 22.80
CA GLU A 439 9.12 -14.26 22.57
C GLU A 439 9.10 -15.68 22.03
N LEU A 440 7.94 -16.33 22.04
CA LEU A 440 7.71 -17.60 21.38
C LEU A 440 7.06 -17.41 19.99
N ASP A 441 6.91 -16.17 19.52
CA ASP A 441 6.14 -15.82 18.31
C ASP A 441 4.67 -16.30 18.37
N VAL A 442 4.10 -16.39 19.56
CA VAL A 442 2.72 -16.85 19.78
C VAL A 442 1.79 -15.70 20.13
N TYR A 443 0.74 -15.58 19.32
CA TYR A 443 -0.25 -14.50 19.42
C TYR A 443 -1.66 -15.07 19.42
N TRP A 444 -2.60 -14.26 19.92
CA TRP A 444 -4.03 -14.59 19.87
C TRP A 444 -4.80 -13.38 19.35
N TYR A 445 -5.45 -13.56 18.20
CA TYR A 445 -6.29 -12.57 17.56
C TYR A 445 -7.63 -13.18 17.16
N GLU A 446 -8.66 -12.33 17.15
CA GLU A 446 -9.95 -12.70 16.57
C GLU A 446 -9.78 -12.92 15.06
N PRO A 447 -10.25 -14.04 14.48
CA PRO A 447 -10.08 -14.36 13.06
C PRO A 447 -10.63 -13.29 12.11
N GLU A 448 -11.70 -12.60 12.49
CA GLU A 448 -12.29 -11.51 11.71
C GLU A 448 -11.33 -10.33 11.58
N LEU A 449 -10.58 -10.03 12.66
CA LEU A 449 -9.53 -9.01 12.67
C LEU A 449 -8.39 -9.39 11.74
N LEU A 450 -7.93 -10.64 11.81
CA LEU A 450 -6.87 -11.15 10.95
C LEU A 450 -7.27 -11.08 9.47
N LEU A 451 -8.47 -11.56 9.13
CA LEU A 451 -9.01 -11.51 7.77
C LEU A 451 -9.05 -10.05 7.26
N ASN A 452 -9.59 -9.14 8.06
CA ASN A 452 -9.68 -7.72 7.70
C ASN A 452 -8.30 -7.08 7.51
N ALA A 453 -7.38 -7.29 8.45
CA ALA A 453 -6.02 -6.74 8.38
C ALA A 453 -5.26 -7.24 7.16
N LEU A 454 -5.35 -8.53 6.85
CA LEU A 454 -4.67 -9.14 5.70
C LEU A 454 -5.27 -8.72 4.36
N LEU A 455 -6.58 -8.47 4.28
CA LEU A 455 -7.21 -7.88 3.09
C LEU A 455 -6.78 -6.43 2.85
N LEU A 456 -6.41 -5.71 3.92
CA LEU A 456 -5.86 -4.36 3.82
C LEU A 456 -4.35 -4.36 3.59
N PHE A 457 -3.65 -5.43 3.97
CA PHE A 457 -2.20 -5.56 3.88
C PHE A 457 -1.74 -5.54 2.40
N ASN A 458 -1.27 -4.37 1.96
CA ASN A 458 -0.85 -4.18 0.57
C ASN A 458 0.62 -4.57 0.39
N THR A 459 0.87 -5.60 -0.41
CA THR A 459 2.22 -6.03 -0.78
C THR A 459 2.38 -6.17 -2.29
N GLN A 460 3.52 -5.72 -2.80
CA GLN A 460 3.95 -5.95 -4.18
C GLN A 460 4.69 -7.29 -4.35
N ASN A 461 4.98 -8.00 -3.25
CA ASN A 461 5.67 -9.28 -3.31
C ASN A 461 4.68 -10.40 -3.69
N PRO A 462 4.86 -11.06 -4.87
CA PRO A 462 3.92 -12.07 -5.35
C PRO A 462 3.91 -13.33 -4.48
N TYR A 463 5.06 -13.74 -3.94
CA TYR A 463 5.14 -14.90 -3.03
C TYR A 463 4.37 -14.64 -1.74
N LEU A 464 4.53 -13.44 -1.17
CA LEU A 464 3.78 -13.05 0.01
C LEU A 464 2.28 -12.98 -0.27
N LYS A 465 1.88 -12.44 -1.43
CA LYS A 465 0.46 -12.40 -1.85
C LYS A 465 -0.15 -13.80 -1.92
N ILE A 466 0.55 -14.78 -2.49
CA ILE A 466 0.10 -16.19 -2.55
C ILE A 466 -0.10 -16.74 -1.14
N ARG A 467 0.86 -16.48 -0.24
CA ARG A 467 0.82 -16.97 1.13
C ARG A 467 -0.30 -16.34 1.95
N ILE A 468 -0.55 -15.05 1.79
CA ILE A 468 -1.70 -14.34 2.37
C ILE A 468 -3.00 -14.95 1.85
N ASN A 469 -3.12 -15.13 0.53
CA ASN A 469 -4.32 -15.72 -0.07
C ASN A 469 -4.60 -17.12 0.48
N HIS A 470 -3.58 -17.97 0.61
CA HIS A 470 -3.74 -19.31 1.18
C HIS A 470 -4.19 -19.26 2.64
N PHE A 471 -3.64 -18.35 3.46
CA PHE A 471 -4.08 -18.21 4.85
C PHE A 471 -5.51 -17.64 4.95
N LEU A 472 -5.90 -16.70 4.09
CA LEU A 472 -7.28 -16.21 3.98
C LEU A 472 -8.25 -17.34 3.57
N ASP A 473 -7.85 -18.18 2.60
CA ASP A 473 -8.61 -19.36 2.18
C ASP A 473 -8.77 -20.33 3.37
N ASN A 474 -7.73 -20.54 4.19
CA ASN A 474 -7.80 -21.35 5.41
C ASN A 474 -8.76 -20.79 6.48
N ILE A 475 -8.83 -19.47 6.65
CA ILE A 475 -9.81 -18.83 7.56
C ILE A 475 -11.23 -19.13 7.07
N ILE A 476 -11.49 -18.90 5.78
CA ILE A 476 -12.80 -19.12 5.17
C ILE A 476 -13.20 -20.59 5.26
N GLN A 477 -12.29 -21.50 4.90
CA GLN A 477 -12.54 -22.94 5.00
C GLN A 477 -12.87 -23.34 6.44
N THR A 478 -12.15 -22.81 7.45
CA THR A 478 -12.42 -23.08 8.88
C THR A 478 -13.81 -22.62 9.30
N TYR A 479 -14.21 -21.42 8.90
CA TYR A 479 -15.52 -20.85 9.26
C TYR A 479 -16.68 -21.42 8.45
N ALA A 480 -16.40 -22.11 7.34
CA ALA A 480 -17.39 -22.91 6.61
C ALA A 480 -17.70 -24.26 7.30
N GLN A 481 -16.95 -24.66 8.32
CA GLN A 481 -17.17 -25.94 9.01
C GLN A 481 -18.22 -25.79 10.13
N ASN A 482 -19.02 -26.83 10.33
CA ASN A 482 -19.93 -26.96 11.46
C ASN A 482 -19.17 -27.37 12.75
N GLN A 483 -18.36 -26.45 13.27
CA GLN A 483 -17.66 -26.56 14.55
C GLN A 483 -18.00 -25.37 15.45
N ASN A 484 -17.73 -25.49 16.75
CA ASN A 484 -17.94 -24.37 17.67
C ASN A 484 -16.91 -23.24 17.46
N GLU A 485 -17.24 -22.03 17.92
CA GLU A 485 -16.41 -20.84 17.69
C GLU A 485 -15.02 -20.93 18.32
N LEU A 486 -14.87 -21.44 19.55
CA LEU A 486 -13.55 -21.59 20.17
C LEU A 486 -12.64 -22.55 19.40
N MET A 487 -13.19 -23.62 18.82
CA MET A 487 -12.42 -24.54 17.98
C MET A 487 -11.95 -23.86 16.69
N LYS A 488 -12.82 -23.08 16.04
CA LYS A 488 -12.47 -22.32 14.84
C LYS A 488 -11.39 -21.28 15.13
N GLN A 489 -11.56 -20.50 16.20
CA GLN A 489 -10.59 -19.49 16.63
C GLN A 489 -9.22 -20.11 16.94
N LEU A 490 -9.20 -21.24 17.66
CA LEU A 490 -7.95 -21.93 17.98
C LEU A 490 -7.24 -22.42 16.71
N ARG A 491 -7.96 -23.07 15.80
CA ARG A 491 -7.39 -23.53 14.52
C ARG A 491 -6.77 -22.37 13.74
N VAL A 492 -7.51 -21.26 13.58
CA VAL A 492 -7.01 -20.08 12.85
C VAL A 492 -5.75 -19.51 13.49
N ASN A 493 -5.68 -19.42 14.83
CA ASN A 493 -4.50 -18.87 15.50
C ASN A 493 -3.27 -19.79 15.41
N ILE A 494 -3.45 -21.12 15.41
CA ILE A 494 -2.34 -22.05 15.13
C ILE A 494 -1.81 -21.84 13.70
N LEU A 495 -2.71 -21.80 12.71
CA LEU A 495 -2.34 -21.53 11.31
C LEU A 495 -1.75 -20.14 11.12
N PHE A 496 -2.13 -19.17 11.96
CA PHE A 496 -1.56 -17.83 11.93
C PHE A 496 -0.10 -17.84 12.38
N THR A 497 0.25 -18.57 13.43
CA THR A 497 1.65 -18.73 13.85
C THR A 497 2.50 -19.37 12.76
N GLU A 498 2.01 -20.45 12.12
CA GLU A 498 2.69 -21.05 10.96
C GLU A 498 2.83 -20.04 9.80
N PHE A 499 1.78 -19.23 9.58
CA PHE A 499 1.85 -18.12 8.64
C PHE A 499 2.90 -17.07 9.04
N LEU A 500 3.13 -16.76 10.31
CA LEU A 500 4.14 -15.78 10.70
C LEU A 500 5.58 -16.29 10.51
N GLU A 501 5.83 -17.60 10.65
CA GLU A 501 7.18 -18.18 10.53
C GLU A 501 7.83 -17.96 9.17
N GLY A 502 7.06 -18.05 8.08
CA GLY A 502 7.57 -17.78 6.73
C GLY A 502 7.57 -16.31 6.31
N LEU A 503 7.36 -15.37 7.24
CA LEU A 503 7.51 -13.93 6.99
C LEU A 503 8.89 -13.47 7.45
N ASN A 504 9.49 -12.53 6.69
CA ASN A 504 10.64 -11.80 7.20
C ASN A 504 10.22 -10.81 8.31
N GLU A 505 11.19 -10.35 9.08
CA GLU A 505 10.97 -9.46 10.22
C GLU A 505 10.23 -8.17 9.84
N ASN A 506 10.56 -7.56 8.69
CA ASN A 506 9.91 -6.32 8.26
C ASN A 506 8.43 -6.52 7.91
N HIS A 507 8.10 -7.60 7.18
CA HIS A 507 6.71 -7.94 6.86
C HIS A 507 5.92 -8.26 8.12
N ARG A 508 6.52 -8.98 9.07
CA ARG A 508 5.91 -9.30 10.36
C ARG A 508 5.61 -8.03 11.16
N LYS A 509 6.59 -7.14 11.31
CA LYS A 509 6.44 -5.83 11.98
C LYS A 509 5.31 -5.01 11.37
N ASN A 510 5.29 -4.90 10.03
CA ASN A 510 4.24 -4.15 9.34
C ASN A 510 2.87 -4.79 9.48
N LEU A 511 2.77 -6.12 9.44
CA LEU A 511 1.51 -6.81 9.63
C LEU A 511 0.94 -6.55 11.03
N PHE A 512 1.77 -6.65 12.08
CA PHE A 512 1.32 -6.33 13.44
C PHE A 512 0.86 -4.88 13.59
N ARG A 513 1.56 -3.93 12.95
CA ARG A 513 1.10 -2.53 12.88
C ARG A 513 -0.26 -2.41 12.18
N VAL A 514 -0.50 -3.12 11.07
CA VAL A 514 -1.81 -3.10 10.40
C VAL A 514 -2.90 -3.72 11.29
N ILE A 515 -2.61 -4.83 11.97
CA ILE A 515 -3.54 -5.48 12.88
C ILE A 515 -3.92 -4.54 14.03
N SER A 516 -2.97 -3.84 14.65
CA SER A 516 -3.25 -2.92 15.76
C SER A 516 -4.04 -1.69 15.35
N LEU A 517 -3.97 -1.29 14.07
CA LEU A 517 -4.76 -0.18 13.52
C LEU A 517 -6.19 -0.59 13.13
N CYS A 518 -6.50 -1.88 13.06
CA CYS A 518 -7.83 -2.35 12.69
C CYS A 518 -8.81 -2.26 13.88
N ASN A 519 -10.03 -1.80 13.63
CA ASN A 519 -11.11 -1.83 14.61
C ASN A 519 -11.81 -3.21 14.60
N ILE A 520 -11.87 -3.85 15.77
CA ILE A 520 -12.43 -5.20 15.92
C ILE A 520 -13.95 -5.27 15.64
N ASP A 521 -14.72 -4.29 16.10
CA ASP A 521 -16.18 -4.26 15.91
C ASP A 521 -16.53 -4.10 14.43
N GLN A 522 -15.76 -3.26 13.73
CA GLN A 522 -15.87 -3.11 12.28
C GLN A 522 -15.45 -4.39 11.54
N ALA A 523 -14.40 -5.07 12.01
CA ALA A 523 -13.96 -6.34 11.41
C ALA A 523 -15.02 -7.44 11.56
N LYS A 524 -15.63 -7.56 12.74
CA LYS A 524 -16.72 -8.52 13.02
C LYS A 524 -17.96 -8.24 12.18
N SER A 525 -18.43 -7.00 12.16
CA SER A 525 -19.60 -6.62 11.36
C SER A 525 -19.41 -6.79 9.85
N ASN A 526 -18.17 -6.71 9.35
CA ASN A 526 -17.86 -6.89 7.93
C ASN A 526 -17.31 -8.27 7.58
N PHE A 527 -17.30 -9.24 8.50
CA PHE A 527 -16.61 -10.51 8.29
C PHE A 527 -17.08 -11.27 7.04
N LEU A 528 -18.40 -11.43 6.88
CA LEU A 528 -19.00 -12.10 5.71
C LEU A 528 -18.77 -11.35 4.39
N ASN A 529 -18.85 -10.01 4.44
CA ASN A 529 -18.52 -9.15 3.30
C ASN A 529 -17.05 -9.31 2.89
N ASN A 530 -16.14 -9.39 3.87
CA ASN A 530 -14.71 -9.58 3.65
C ASN A 530 -14.42 -10.98 3.07
N CYS A 531 -15.10 -12.03 3.55
CA CYS A 531 -15.01 -13.37 2.96
C CYS A 531 -15.46 -13.35 1.48
N THR A 532 -16.62 -12.76 1.21
CA THR A 532 -17.15 -12.59 -0.15
C THR A 532 -16.20 -11.84 -1.05
N LYS A 533 -15.66 -10.71 -0.58
CA LYS A 533 -14.68 -9.90 -1.31
C LYS A 533 -13.45 -10.72 -1.67
N HIS A 534 -12.92 -11.50 -0.72
CA HIS A 534 -11.77 -12.37 -0.95
C HIS A 534 -12.07 -13.46 -1.99
N ILE A 535 -13.19 -14.18 -1.84
CA ILE A 535 -13.59 -15.23 -2.78
C ILE A 535 -13.75 -14.67 -4.20
N ASN A 536 -14.45 -13.54 -4.34
CA ASN A 536 -14.59 -12.85 -5.64
C ASN A 536 -13.26 -12.41 -6.24
N GLN A 537 -12.34 -11.88 -5.41
CA GLN A 537 -10.99 -11.52 -5.83
C GLN A 537 -10.23 -12.76 -6.35
N ARG A 538 -10.31 -13.89 -5.64
CA ARG A 538 -9.66 -15.15 -6.03
C ARG A 538 -10.23 -15.71 -7.32
N ILE A 539 -11.55 -15.71 -7.49
CA ILE A 539 -12.21 -16.12 -8.73
C ILE A 539 -11.79 -15.22 -9.89
N SER A 540 -11.75 -13.90 -9.70
CA SER A 540 -11.29 -12.96 -10.72
C SER A 540 -9.83 -13.21 -11.11
N ASP A 541 -8.97 -13.54 -10.15
CA ASP A 541 -7.56 -13.89 -10.40
C ASP A 541 -7.44 -15.24 -11.14
N LEU A 542 -8.32 -16.23 -10.89
CA LEU A 542 -8.37 -17.51 -11.61
C LEU A 542 -8.88 -17.37 -13.05
N CYS A 543 -9.81 -16.45 -13.29
CA CYS A 543 -10.36 -16.17 -14.62
C CYS A 543 -9.38 -15.41 -15.54
N GLN A 544 -8.37 -14.75 -14.97
CA GLN A 544 -7.32 -14.07 -15.73
C GLN A 544 -6.36 -15.12 -16.31
N SER A 545 -6.57 -15.48 -17.58
CA SER A 545 -5.58 -16.23 -18.35
C SER A 545 -4.23 -15.48 -18.32
N LYS A 546 -3.12 -16.22 -18.13
CA LYS A 546 -1.82 -15.77 -18.61
C LYS A 546 -1.88 -15.73 -20.14
N GLU A 547 -2.48 -14.69 -20.70
CA GLU A 547 -2.31 -14.39 -22.11
C GLU A 547 -0.83 -14.05 -22.32
N ASN A 548 -0.07 -15.02 -22.82
CA ASN A 548 1.08 -14.71 -23.64
C ASN A 548 0.57 -13.76 -24.73
N THR A 549 0.99 -12.51 -24.66
CA THR A 549 0.67 -11.46 -25.62
C THR A 549 1.14 -11.88 -27.00
N ALA A 550 0.26 -12.51 -27.78
CA ALA A 550 0.25 -12.28 -29.21
C ALA A 550 -0.22 -10.83 -29.41
N PRO A 551 0.37 -10.07 -30.35
CA PRO A 551 -0.04 -8.69 -30.60
C PRO A 551 -1.44 -8.72 -31.24
N ASN A 552 -2.47 -8.58 -30.42
CA ASN A 552 -3.83 -8.40 -30.92
C ASN A 552 -3.90 -7.05 -31.64
N PHE A 553 -3.99 -7.11 -32.98
CA PHE A 553 -4.03 -5.98 -33.91
C PHE A 553 -5.32 -5.14 -33.78
N PHE A 554 -6.32 -5.65 -33.07
CA PHE A 554 -7.48 -4.91 -32.62
C PHE A 554 -7.43 -4.84 -31.10
N ALA A 555 -7.43 -3.62 -30.55
CA ALA A 555 -7.58 -3.39 -29.13
C ALA A 555 -8.98 -3.86 -28.71
N SER A 556 -9.14 -5.15 -28.44
CA SER A 556 -10.21 -5.59 -27.55
C SER A 556 -9.86 -4.98 -26.21
N VAL A 557 -10.58 -3.91 -25.87
CA VAL A 557 -10.66 -3.42 -24.51
C VAL A 557 -11.17 -4.61 -23.70
N ALA A 558 -10.25 -5.40 -23.16
CA ALA A 558 -10.54 -6.34 -22.09
C ALA A 558 -10.98 -5.44 -20.95
N LYS A 559 -12.29 -5.16 -20.93
CA LYS A 559 -12.96 -4.44 -19.88
C LYS A 559 -12.53 -5.13 -18.60
N LYS A 560 -11.74 -4.41 -17.82
CA LYS A 560 -11.48 -4.71 -16.41
C LYS A 560 -12.77 -4.40 -15.66
N GLU A 561 -13.87 -5.04 -16.04
CA GLU A 561 -15.11 -5.01 -15.28
C GLU A 561 -14.82 -5.78 -14.00
N ARG A 562 -14.35 -5.06 -12.97
CA ARG A 562 -14.42 -5.45 -11.57
C ARG A 562 -15.89 -5.45 -11.12
N THR A 563 -16.79 -6.03 -11.90
CA THR A 563 -18.14 -6.32 -11.45
C THR A 563 -18.03 -7.55 -10.56
N ASN A 564 -18.50 -7.42 -9.32
CA ASN A 564 -18.64 -8.56 -8.40
C ASN A 564 -19.43 -9.64 -9.14
N THR A 565 -18.73 -10.65 -9.68
CA THR A 565 -19.33 -11.66 -10.55
C THR A 565 -20.37 -12.47 -9.78
N PHE A 566 -20.16 -12.58 -8.45
CA PHE A 566 -21.07 -13.16 -7.50
C PHE A 566 -21.49 -12.11 -6.47
N THR A 567 -22.78 -12.03 -6.21
CA THR A 567 -23.34 -11.15 -5.18
C THR A 567 -23.49 -11.91 -3.87
N LEU A 568 -23.19 -11.23 -2.75
CA LEU A 568 -23.53 -11.74 -1.43
C LEU A 568 -25.07 -11.84 -1.34
N PRO A 569 -25.63 -12.98 -0.90
CA PRO A 569 -27.06 -13.08 -0.63
C PRO A 569 -27.45 -12.14 0.51
N HIS A 570 -28.60 -11.46 0.40
CA HIS A 570 -29.09 -10.59 1.46
C HIS A 570 -29.31 -11.32 2.80
N ASP A 571 -29.53 -12.65 2.76
CA ASP A 571 -29.86 -13.47 3.92
C ASP A 571 -28.74 -14.45 4.32
N ALA A 572 -27.52 -14.29 3.81
CA ALA A 572 -26.42 -15.18 4.16
C ALA A 572 -25.91 -14.88 5.58
N GLU A 573 -26.19 -15.78 6.53
CA GLU A 573 -25.76 -15.66 7.92
C GLU A 573 -24.42 -16.37 8.21
N THR A 574 -23.95 -17.26 7.33
CA THR A 574 -22.75 -18.07 7.53
C THR A 574 -21.85 -18.13 6.29
N VAL A 575 -20.56 -18.43 6.50
CA VAL A 575 -19.59 -18.61 5.40
C VAL A 575 -19.94 -19.82 4.53
N GLU A 576 -20.47 -20.89 5.12
CA GLU A 576 -20.96 -22.06 4.40
C GLU A 576 -22.08 -21.69 3.41
N ALA A 577 -23.06 -20.88 3.86
CA ALA A 577 -24.15 -20.42 3.01
C ALA A 577 -23.65 -19.55 1.83
N ILE A 578 -22.60 -18.74 2.04
CA ILE A 578 -21.95 -17.95 0.98
C ILE A 578 -21.36 -18.89 -0.08
N ILE A 579 -20.58 -19.89 0.33
CA ILE A 579 -19.93 -20.84 -0.58
C ILE A 579 -20.97 -21.63 -1.37
N LEU A 580 -22.03 -22.11 -0.71
CA LEU A 580 -23.14 -22.82 -1.37
C LEU A 580 -23.84 -21.92 -2.39
N CYS A 581 -24.11 -20.66 -2.04
CA CYS A 581 -24.71 -19.73 -2.97
C CYS A 581 -23.82 -19.48 -4.19
N PHE A 582 -22.52 -19.33 -4.02
CA PHE A 582 -21.59 -19.12 -5.12
C PHE A 582 -21.55 -20.34 -6.05
N LYS A 583 -21.57 -21.55 -5.50
CA LYS A 583 -21.71 -22.80 -6.29
C LYS A 583 -23.00 -22.82 -7.11
N ASN A 584 -24.13 -22.41 -6.52
CA ASN A 584 -25.41 -22.33 -7.23
C ASN A 584 -25.40 -21.25 -8.33
N GLN A 585 -24.86 -20.06 -8.03
CA GLN A 585 -24.74 -18.97 -9.01
C GLN A 585 -23.84 -19.34 -10.19
N LEU A 586 -22.77 -20.14 -9.97
CA LEU A 586 -21.84 -20.55 -11.01
C LEU A 586 -22.55 -21.28 -12.16
N SER A 587 -23.55 -22.12 -11.84
CA SER A 587 -24.35 -22.86 -12.84
C SER A 587 -25.18 -21.95 -13.75
N GLY A 588 -25.51 -20.74 -13.30
CA GLY A 588 -26.29 -19.75 -14.05
C GLY A 588 -25.44 -18.75 -14.85
N LEU A 589 -24.12 -18.74 -14.65
CA LEU A 589 -23.22 -17.80 -15.32
C LEU A 589 -22.75 -18.35 -16.69
N ARG A 590 -22.72 -17.47 -17.69
CA ARG A 590 -22.17 -17.78 -19.03
C ARG A 590 -20.65 -17.67 -19.01
N ILE A 591 -19.97 -18.67 -18.45
CA ILE A 591 -18.51 -18.77 -18.37
C ILE A 591 -18.04 -19.94 -19.24
N GLU A 592 -16.84 -19.84 -19.82
CA GLU A 592 -16.19 -20.94 -20.55
C GLU A 592 -16.08 -22.20 -19.66
N PRO A 593 -16.38 -23.42 -20.17
CA PRO A 593 -16.42 -24.63 -19.35
C PRO A 593 -15.15 -24.89 -18.53
N GLN A 594 -13.96 -24.69 -19.10
CA GLN A 594 -12.68 -24.87 -18.41
C GLN A 594 -12.51 -23.89 -17.23
N LYS A 595 -12.94 -22.64 -17.39
CA LYS A 595 -12.89 -21.65 -16.31
C LYS A 595 -13.95 -21.97 -15.25
N ALA A 596 -15.13 -22.43 -15.66
CA ALA A 596 -16.16 -22.86 -14.72
C ALA A 596 -15.71 -24.05 -13.86
N GLU A 597 -14.99 -25.02 -14.44
CA GLU A 597 -14.39 -26.16 -13.73
C GLU A 597 -13.36 -25.68 -12.68
N ILE A 598 -12.40 -24.82 -13.07
CA ILE A 598 -11.40 -24.27 -12.14
C ILE A 598 -12.06 -23.50 -10.98
N ILE A 599 -13.11 -22.71 -11.25
CA ILE A 599 -13.86 -22.00 -10.22
C ILE A 599 -14.61 -22.99 -9.33
N SER A 600 -15.20 -24.04 -9.91
CA SER A 600 -15.92 -25.08 -9.19
C SER A 600 -14.99 -25.82 -8.24
N ASP A 601 -13.81 -26.24 -8.70
CA ASP A 601 -12.78 -26.90 -7.88
C ASP A 601 -12.33 -26.02 -6.72
N TYR A 602 -12.11 -24.73 -6.98
CA TYR A 602 -11.76 -23.76 -5.94
C TYR A 602 -12.88 -23.63 -4.90
N LEU A 603 -14.13 -23.39 -5.32
CA LEU A 603 -15.27 -23.30 -4.39
C LEU A 603 -15.54 -24.62 -3.66
N PHE A 604 -15.27 -25.76 -4.31
CA PHE A 604 -15.34 -27.06 -3.70
C PHE A 604 -14.31 -27.18 -2.57
N SER A 605 -13.04 -26.82 -2.83
CA SER A 605 -11.97 -26.88 -1.83
C SER A 605 -12.26 -26.04 -0.57
N LEU A 606 -12.88 -24.86 -0.74
CA LEU A 606 -13.27 -24.01 0.41
C LEU A 606 -14.38 -24.62 1.27
N GLY A 607 -15.28 -25.41 0.66
CA GLY A 607 -16.39 -26.05 1.37
C GLY A 607 -16.12 -27.49 1.79
N GLN A 608 -14.95 -28.05 1.46
CA GLN A 608 -14.64 -29.43 1.81
C GLN A 608 -14.53 -29.61 3.34
N PRO A 609 -15.04 -30.73 3.89
CA PRO A 609 -14.86 -31.06 5.30
C PRO A 609 -13.38 -31.18 5.67
N ILE A 610 -12.99 -30.53 6.77
CA ILE A 610 -11.63 -30.62 7.28
C ILE A 610 -11.49 -31.92 8.08
N LEU A 611 -10.75 -32.89 7.51
CA LEU A 611 -10.49 -34.19 8.12
C LEU A 611 -9.61 -34.08 9.37
N THR A 612 -9.94 -34.84 10.41
CA THR A 612 -9.12 -34.91 11.62
C THR A 612 -7.74 -35.53 11.33
N ALA A 613 -6.76 -35.31 12.22
CA ALA A 613 -5.41 -35.88 12.07
C ALA A 613 -5.45 -37.42 11.93
N GLU A 614 -6.31 -38.09 12.71
CA GLU A 614 -6.53 -39.54 12.63
C GLU A 614 -7.15 -39.94 11.29
N GLN A 615 -8.17 -39.21 10.81
CA GLN A 615 -8.79 -39.46 9.50
C GLN A 615 -7.78 -39.27 8.36
N LYS A 616 -6.92 -38.24 8.43
CA LYS A 616 -5.84 -38.01 7.45
C LYS A 616 -4.83 -39.17 7.46
N GLU A 617 -4.49 -39.73 8.62
CA GLU A 617 -3.59 -40.88 8.71
C GLU A 617 -4.24 -42.16 8.17
N GLN A 618 -5.51 -42.40 8.49
CA GLN A 618 -6.28 -43.51 7.93
C GLN A 618 -6.40 -43.40 6.40
N ALA A 619 -6.62 -42.20 5.86
CA ALA A 619 -6.67 -41.94 4.43
C ALA A 619 -5.30 -42.17 3.74
N LYS A 620 -4.18 -41.81 4.40
CA LYS A 620 -2.83 -42.06 3.87
C LYS A 620 -2.43 -43.54 3.89
N ASN A 621 -2.87 -44.26 4.93
CA ASN A 621 -2.53 -45.67 5.14
C ASN A 621 -3.44 -46.62 4.35
N SER A 622 -4.59 -46.15 3.87
CA SER A 622 -5.45 -46.91 2.97
C SER A 622 -4.92 -46.76 1.54
N SER A 623 -4.26 -47.81 1.03
CA SER A 623 -3.74 -47.93 -0.34
C SER A 623 -4.85 -48.07 -1.40
N ARG A 624 -6.03 -47.47 -1.18
CA ARG A 624 -7.13 -47.43 -2.15
C ARG A 624 -7.20 -46.03 -2.74
N PRO A 625 -7.47 -45.88 -4.06
CA PRO A 625 -7.79 -44.58 -4.61
C PRO A 625 -8.95 -44.02 -3.80
N THR A 626 -8.79 -42.78 -3.32
CA THR A 626 -9.81 -42.05 -2.57
C THR A 626 -11.10 -42.05 -3.37
N LEU A 627 -12.09 -42.79 -2.89
CA LEU A 627 -13.48 -42.66 -3.33
C LEU A 627 -13.92 -41.24 -3.02
N ASP A 628 -14.11 -40.42 -4.05
CA ASP A 628 -14.96 -39.25 -3.95
C ASP A 628 -16.38 -39.73 -3.59
N TYR A 629 -17.13 -38.94 -2.81
CA TYR A 629 -18.47 -39.31 -2.33
C TYR A 629 -19.51 -39.46 -3.48
N ILE A 630 -19.09 -39.25 -4.74
CA ILE A 630 -19.88 -39.43 -5.97
C ILE A 630 -19.36 -40.59 -6.85
N GLY A 631 -18.32 -41.32 -6.44
CA GLY A 631 -17.95 -42.59 -7.09
C GLY A 631 -17.40 -42.47 -8.51
N GLN A 632 -16.67 -41.40 -8.84
CA GLN A 632 -15.87 -41.33 -10.07
C GLN A 632 -14.38 -41.48 -9.77
N TYR A 633 -13.69 -42.29 -10.57
CA TYR A 633 -12.27 -42.60 -10.43
C TYR A 633 -11.42 -41.38 -10.82
N THR A 634 -10.36 -41.11 -10.03
CA THR A 634 -9.14 -40.47 -10.53
C THR A 634 -8.08 -41.54 -10.78
#